data_AF-G1Q235-F1
#
_entry.id   AF-G1Q235-F1
#
_cell.length_a   1.000
_cell.length_b   1.000
_cell.length_c   1.000
_cell.angle_alpha   90.00
_cell.angle_beta   90.00
_cell.angle_gamma   90.00
#
_symmetry.space_group_name_H-M   'P 1'
#
loop_
_entity.id
_entity.type
_entity.pdbx_description
1 polymer ?
#
loop_
_entity_poly.entity_id
_entity_poly.type
_entity_poly.pdbx_seq_one_letter_code
_entity_poly.pdbx_strand_id
1 'polypeptide(L)'
;MKDIWEVLDQLYKKICMFQDSDKLLSHVAAKCLRVASVFQLREKITLSNSWIAFCQKNLSEHSESDKVVYCLWTLTAVIKEIFKDTCSQKSVAELLQQLLTPLDAPFEVFYNSFFSQHLDGPPGTCHLANTLLGALELLELLIASRTHRDLHFTCQRILFLKPSCVLDVITWPVQAFVKRKFVIFLKKCLLRKAGEDLCRGAVAALAPPDRHLEGDMAAVADAVLHAVDLGLLRTLSVRGKPSCFAGGEVQPGCERPPGPDHVILRAASLLVIKSLEIKFQKCASAKEMRGNSSDPNSFCISNTIHNYQISELE
;
A
#
# COMPACT_ATOMS: atom_id res chain seq x y z
N MET A 1 -34.10 -2.49 20.53
CA MET A 1 -32.69 -2.18 20.15
C MET A 1 -31.82 -3.44 20.17
N LYS A 2 -31.88 -4.29 21.23
CA LYS A 2 -31.26 -5.64 21.25
C LYS A 2 -31.58 -6.49 20.01
N ASP A 3 -32.83 -6.48 19.56
CA ASP A 3 -33.26 -7.31 18.42
C ASP A 3 -32.60 -6.93 17.10
N ILE A 4 -32.30 -5.64 16.89
CA ILE A 4 -31.60 -5.16 15.69
C ILE A 4 -30.16 -5.66 15.68
N TRP A 5 -29.51 -5.75 16.84
CA TRP A 5 -28.11 -6.22 16.96
C TRP A 5 -27.99 -7.72 16.75
N GLU A 6 -28.93 -8.49 17.29
CA GLU A 6 -28.96 -9.93 17.08
C GLU A 6 -29.24 -10.25 15.60
N VAL A 7 -30.13 -9.48 14.96
CA VAL A 7 -30.37 -9.57 13.52
C VAL A 7 -29.11 -9.17 12.72
N LEU A 8 -28.43 -8.09 13.09
CA LEU A 8 -27.18 -7.67 12.42
C LEU A 8 -26.07 -8.71 12.60
N ASP A 9 -25.86 -9.26 13.79
CA ASP A 9 -24.83 -10.28 14.02
C ASP A 9 -25.17 -11.60 13.31
N GLN A 10 -26.44 -11.99 13.27
CA GLN A 10 -26.89 -13.11 12.45
C GLN A 10 -26.71 -12.85 10.94
N LEU A 11 -26.94 -11.61 10.49
CA LEU A 11 -26.65 -11.19 9.12
C LEU A 11 -25.15 -11.27 8.85
N TYR A 12 -24.30 -10.75 9.73
CA TYR A 12 -22.83 -10.85 9.61
C TYR A 12 -22.37 -12.30 9.51
N LYS A 13 -22.88 -13.18 10.38
CA LYS A 13 -22.58 -14.61 10.34
C LYS A 13 -22.99 -15.23 9.02
N LYS A 14 -24.22 -14.97 8.53
CA LYS A 14 -24.68 -15.47 7.24
C LYS A 14 -23.88 -14.90 6.07
N ILE A 15 -23.57 -13.60 6.08
CA ILE A 15 -22.78 -12.93 5.05
C ILE A 15 -21.36 -13.50 4.99
N CYS A 16 -20.72 -13.76 6.13
CA CYS A 16 -19.40 -14.41 6.18
C CYS A 16 -19.45 -15.85 5.64
N MET A 17 -20.61 -16.52 5.72
CA MET A 17 -20.83 -17.87 5.19
C MET A 17 -21.16 -17.89 3.69
N PHE A 18 -21.70 -16.81 3.12
CA PHE A 18 -22.15 -16.79 1.72
C PHE A 18 -21.02 -16.66 0.69
N GLN A 19 -19.78 -16.40 1.13
CA GLN A 19 -18.64 -16.12 0.25
C GLN A 19 -18.29 -17.26 -0.73
N ASP A 20 -18.68 -18.50 -0.41
CA ASP A 20 -18.38 -19.70 -1.21
C ASP A 20 -19.54 -20.18 -2.10
N SER A 21 -20.69 -19.47 -2.14
CA SER A 21 -21.92 -19.97 -2.77
C SER A 21 -22.25 -19.31 -4.13
N ASP A 22 -22.47 -17.99 -4.15
CA ASP A 22 -22.91 -17.23 -5.33
C ASP A 22 -22.19 -15.87 -5.36
N LYS A 23 -21.54 -15.53 -6.48
CA LYS A 23 -20.77 -14.27 -6.63
C LYS A 23 -21.62 -13.01 -6.46
N LEU A 24 -22.86 -13.02 -6.93
CA LEU A 24 -23.79 -11.90 -6.75
C LEU A 24 -24.17 -11.77 -5.28
N LEU A 25 -24.47 -12.90 -4.64
CA LEU A 25 -24.82 -12.91 -3.22
C LEU A 25 -23.64 -12.45 -2.37
N SER A 26 -22.42 -12.92 -2.63
CA SER A 26 -21.17 -12.47 -1.99
C SER A 26 -20.95 -10.97 -2.17
N HIS A 27 -21.22 -10.43 -3.36
CA HIS A 27 -21.10 -8.99 -3.63
C HIS A 27 -22.12 -8.15 -2.85
N VAL A 28 -23.40 -8.56 -2.85
CA VAL A 28 -24.45 -7.90 -2.08
C VAL A 28 -24.14 -7.97 -0.59
N ALA A 29 -23.70 -9.14 -0.12
CA ALA A 29 -23.32 -9.39 1.25
C ALA A 29 -22.17 -8.45 1.67
N ALA A 30 -21.10 -8.36 0.88
CA ALA A 30 -19.99 -7.42 1.13
C ALA A 30 -20.45 -5.95 1.17
N LYS A 31 -21.40 -5.56 0.29
CA LYS A 31 -21.98 -4.22 0.29
C LYS A 31 -22.79 -3.95 1.57
N CYS A 32 -23.55 -4.93 2.05
CA CYS A 32 -24.28 -4.87 3.30
C CYS A 32 -23.35 -4.79 4.51
N LEU A 33 -22.28 -5.60 4.56
CA LEU A 33 -21.24 -5.51 5.60
C LEU A 33 -20.70 -4.10 5.68
N ARG A 34 -20.26 -3.55 4.55
CA ARG A 34 -19.69 -2.21 4.49
C ARG A 34 -20.64 -1.17 5.11
N VAL A 35 -21.91 -1.17 4.72
CA VAL A 35 -22.91 -0.21 5.25
C VAL A 35 -23.14 -0.42 6.75
N ALA A 36 -23.30 -1.67 7.18
CA ALA A 36 -23.53 -2.01 8.58
C ALA A 36 -22.33 -1.64 9.47
N SER A 37 -21.10 -1.91 9.02
CA SER A 37 -19.88 -1.63 9.79
C SER A 37 -19.64 -0.13 9.92
N VAL A 38 -19.83 0.63 8.84
CA VAL A 38 -19.73 2.10 8.88
C VAL A 38 -20.81 2.70 9.79
N PHE A 39 -22.04 2.18 9.74
CA PHE A 39 -23.11 2.61 10.65
C PHE A 39 -22.77 2.33 12.11
N GLN A 40 -22.28 1.12 12.44
CA GLN A 40 -21.86 0.77 13.80
C GLN A 40 -20.76 1.70 14.32
N LEU A 41 -19.74 1.98 13.50
CA LEU A 41 -18.67 2.90 13.85
C LEU A 41 -19.22 4.30 14.14
N ARG A 42 -20.08 4.85 13.26
CA ARG A 42 -20.64 6.20 13.40
C ARG A 42 -21.50 6.37 14.65
N GLU A 43 -22.31 5.38 14.96
CA GLU A 43 -23.16 5.38 16.16
C GLU A 43 -22.38 5.03 17.44
N LYS A 44 -21.04 4.88 17.37
CA LYS A 44 -20.16 4.49 18.47
C LYS A 44 -20.57 3.14 19.11
N ILE A 45 -21.11 2.27 18.27
CA ILE A 45 -21.55 0.94 18.64
C ILE A 45 -20.41 -0.02 18.41
N THR A 46 -20.22 -0.97 19.31
CA THR A 46 -19.22 -2.02 19.18
C THR A 46 -19.39 -2.72 17.83
N LEU A 47 -18.28 -2.85 17.09
CA LEU A 47 -18.27 -3.60 15.83
C LEU A 47 -18.71 -5.04 16.07
N SER A 48 -19.36 -5.66 15.08
CA SER A 48 -19.76 -7.06 15.20
C SER A 48 -18.55 -7.96 15.49
N ASN A 49 -18.63 -8.72 16.59
CA ASN A 49 -17.60 -9.68 16.97
C ASN A 49 -17.41 -10.75 15.90
N SER A 50 -18.49 -11.18 15.22
CA SER A 50 -18.41 -12.17 14.15
C SER A 50 -17.67 -11.64 12.92
N TRP A 51 -17.85 -10.37 12.57
CA TRP A 51 -17.10 -9.73 11.48
C TRP A 51 -15.63 -9.53 11.83
N ILE A 52 -15.33 -9.05 13.04
CA ILE A 52 -13.95 -8.91 13.51
C ILE A 52 -13.24 -10.26 13.54
N ALA A 53 -13.87 -11.30 14.09
CA ALA A 53 -13.31 -12.65 14.11
C ALA A 53 -13.11 -13.20 12.68
N PHE A 54 -14.03 -12.92 11.77
CA PHE A 54 -13.86 -13.24 10.34
C PHE A 54 -12.62 -12.55 9.76
N CYS A 55 -12.44 -11.24 9.97
CA CYS A 55 -11.27 -10.52 9.49
C CYS A 55 -9.98 -11.05 10.10
N GLN A 56 -9.93 -11.24 11.42
CA GLN A 56 -8.78 -11.78 12.14
C GLN A 56 -8.37 -13.16 11.60
N LYS A 57 -9.35 -14.05 11.41
CA LYS A 57 -9.12 -15.39 10.89
C LYS A 57 -8.50 -15.35 9.50
N ASN A 58 -9.12 -14.62 8.56
CA ASN A 58 -8.67 -14.61 7.16
C ASN A 58 -7.39 -13.80 6.93
N LEU A 59 -7.03 -12.87 7.82
CA LEU A 59 -5.75 -12.17 7.78
C LEU A 59 -4.61 -13.02 8.39
N SER A 60 -4.92 -13.85 9.38
CA SER A 60 -3.93 -14.70 10.05
C SER A 60 -3.66 -16.02 9.33
N GLU A 61 -4.70 -16.62 8.75
CA GLU A 61 -4.59 -17.82 7.93
C GLU A 61 -4.25 -17.39 6.49
N HIS A 62 -2.99 -17.59 6.06
CA HIS A 62 -2.58 -17.48 4.65
C HIS A 62 -3.20 -18.60 3.83
N SER A 63 -4.51 -18.51 3.65
CA SER A 63 -5.31 -19.43 2.87
C SER A 63 -5.33 -18.95 1.42
N GLU A 64 -5.09 -19.84 0.46
CA GLU A 64 -5.31 -19.61 -0.97
C GLU A 64 -6.80 -19.36 -1.31
N SER A 65 -7.68 -19.26 -0.31
CA SER A 65 -9.10 -19.01 -0.45
C SER A 65 -9.40 -17.57 -0.88
N ASP A 66 -10.36 -17.41 -1.79
CA ASP A 66 -10.95 -16.12 -2.19
C ASP A 66 -11.43 -15.26 -1.00
N LYS A 67 -11.63 -15.86 0.18
CA LYS A 67 -12.05 -15.18 1.42
C LYS A 67 -11.12 -14.07 1.87
N VAL A 68 -9.81 -14.21 1.67
CA VAL A 68 -8.85 -13.15 2.00
C VAL A 68 -9.08 -11.92 1.12
N VAL A 69 -9.39 -12.11 -0.17
CA VAL A 69 -9.68 -11.03 -1.11
C VAL A 69 -10.95 -10.29 -0.68
N TYR A 70 -12.01 -11.01 -0.30
CA TYR A 70 -13.24 -10.41 0.22
C TYR A 70 -13.02 -9.64 1.53
N CYS A 71 -12.19 -10.16 2.43
CA CYS A 71 -11.80 -9.47 3.66
C CYS A 71 -11.08 -8.15 3.34
N LEU A 72 -10.04 -8.18 2.49
CA LEU A 72 -9.28 -7.01 2.06
C LEU A 72 -10.18 -5.96 1.39
N TRP A 73 -11.07 -6.37 0.48
CA TRP A 73 -12.01 -5.47 -0.19
C TRP A 73 -13.01 -4.84 0.76
N THR A 74 -13.57 -5.60 1.70
CA THR A 74 -14.53 -5.08 2.68
C THR A 74 -13.87 -4.05 3.59
N LEU A 75 -12.68 -4.37 4.12
CA LEU A 75 -11.89 -3.45 4.96
C LEU A 75 -11.50 -2.17 4.21
N THR A 76 -11.01 -2.31 2.98
CA THR A 76 -10.68 -1.19 2.07
C THR A 76 -11.90 -0.28 1.89
N ALA A 77 -13.08 -0.87 1.64
CA ALA A 77 -14.29 -0.10 1.41
C ALA A 77 -14.78 0.60 2.68
N VAL A 78 -14.69 -0.05 3.85
CA VAL A 78 -15.04 0.57 5.14
C VAL A 78 -14.10 1.76 5.43
N ILE A 79 -12.79 1.59 5.29
CA ILE A 79 -11.82 2.67 5.53
C ILE A 79 -12.05 3.86 4.56
N LYS A 80 -12.34 3.59 3.28
CA LYS A 80 -12.70 4.65 2.33
C LYS A 80 -13.96 5.41 2.73
N GLU A 81 -14.98 4.73 3.25
CA GLU A 81 -16.19 5.40 3.74
C GLU A 81 -15.92 6.22 5.01
N ILE A 82 -15.03 5.77 5.89
CA ILE A 82 -14.57 6.56 7.04
C ILE A 82 -13.87 7.85 6.55
N PHE A 83 -13.03 7.78 5.52
CA PHE A 83 -12.38 8.97 4.96
C PHE A 83 -13.31 9.92 4.21
N LYS A 84 -14.43 9.42 3.68
CA LYS A 84 -15.45 10.27 3.05
C LYS A 84 -16.31 11.03 4.05
N ASP A 85 -16.24 10.67 5.33
CA ASP A 85 -17.05 11.32 6.34
C ASP A 85 -16.69 12.80 6.43
N THR A 86 -17.66 13.66 6.14
CA THR A 86 -17.51 15.12 6.24
C THR A 86 -17.53 15.62 7.68
N CYS A 87 -17.75 14.73 8.65
CA CYS A 87 -17.59 15.05 10.06
C CYS A 87 -16.13 15.45 10.37
N SER A 88 -15.93 16.18 11.46
CA SER A 88 -14.60 16.72 11.82
C SER A 88 -13.48 15.66 11.80
N GLN A 89 -12.25 16.07 11.53
CA GLN A 89 -11.05 15.20 11.56
C GLN A 89 -10.91 14.38 12.86
N LYS A 90 -11.42 14.90 13.99
CA LYS A 90 -11.46 14.21 15.28
C LYS A 90 -12.34 12.95 15.23
N SER A 91 -13.48 13.01 14.56
CA SER A 91 -14.37 11.86 14.40
C SER A 91 -13.75 10.78 13.50
N VAL A 92 -13.08 11.15 12.42
CA VAL A 92 -12.38 10.20 11.52
C VAL A 92 -11.31 9.40 12.28
N ALA A 93 -10.53 10.08 13.14
CA ALA A 93 -9.53 9.42 13.98
C ALA A 93 -10.15 8.42 14.97
N GLU A 94 -11.25 8.79 15.64
CA GLU A 94 -11.99 7.89 16.57
C GLU A 94 -12.51 6.63 15.85
N LEU A 95 -13.09 6.79 14.65
CA LEU A 95 -13.63 5.67 13.85
C LEU A 95 -12.51 4.74 13.38
N LEU A 96 -11.38 5.30 12.91
CA LEU A 96 -10.21 4.52 12.53
C LEU A 96 -9.60 3.78 13.73
N GLN A 97 -9.52 4.43 14.89
CA GLN A 97 -9.03 3.80 16.11
C GLN A 97 -9.88 2.58 16.47
N GLN A 98 -11.20 2.74 16.49
CA GLN A 98 -12.13 1.65 16.81
C GLN A 98 -12.01 0.47 15.84
N LEU A 99 -11.78 0.73 14.55
CA LEU A 99 -11.60 -0.31 13.54
C LEU A 99 -10.23 -1.00 13.64
N LEU A 100 -9.15 -0.23 13.83
CA LEU A 100 -7.78 -0.74 13.75
C LEU A 100 -7.31 -1.41 15.03
N THR A 101 -7.79 -1.01 16.22
CA THR A 101 -7.41 -1.64 17.50
C THR A 101 -7.51 -3.17 17.50
N PRO A 102 -8.62 -3.80 17.07
CA PRO A 102 -8.72 -5.27 17.03
C PRO A 102 -8.00 -5.92 15.84
N LEU A 103 -7.53 -5.14 14.86
CA LEU A 103 -6.97 -5.64 13.59
C LEU A 103 -5.48 -5.36 13.41
N ASP A 104 -4.85 -4.57 14.29
CA ASP A 104 -3.46 -4.15 14.15
C ASP A 104 -2.48 -5.34 14.04
N ALA A 105 -2.50 -6.24 15.03
CA ALA A 105 -1.67 -7.44 15.02
C ALA A 105 -2.00 -8.41 13.85
N PRO A 106 -3.28 -8.73 13.55
CA PRO A 106 -3.65 -9.48 12.36
C PRO A 106 -3.12 -8.89 11.05
N PHE A 107 -3.18 -7.56 10.88
CA PHE A 107 -2.60 -6.91 9.70
C PHE A 107 -1.09 -7.08 9.65
N GLU A 108 -0.40 -6.85 10.76
CA GLU A 108 1.04 -7.03 10.83
C GLU A 108 1.43 -8.47 10.43
N VAL A 109 0.77 -9.48 10.99
CA VAL A 109 1.00 -10.90 10.66
C VAL A 109 0.71 -11.16 9.19
N PHE A 110 -0.43 -10.67 8.67
CA PHE A 110 -0.83 -10.82 7.29
C PHE A 110 0.25 -10.31 6.33
N TYR A 111 0.63 -9.04 6.44
CA TYR A 111 1.58 -8.41 5.52
C TYR A 111 3.00 -8.94 5.70
N ASN A 112 3.42 -9.25 6.93
CA ASN A 112 4.74 -9.83 7.17
C ASN A 112 4.89 -11.16 6.44
N SER A 113 3.92 -12.05 6.57
CA SER A 113 3.94 -13.32 5.87
C SER A 113 3.70 -13.10 4.37
N PHE A 114 2.77 -12.23 3.97
CA PHE A 114 2.46 -11.93 2.57
C PHE A 114 3.68 -11.45 1.77
N PHE A 115 4.46 -10.51 2.30
CA PHE A 115 5.68 -10.00 1.63
C PHE A 115 6.90 -10.89 1.80
N SER A 116 6.88 -11.86 2.72
CA SER A 116 7.96 -12.85 2.88
C SER A 116 7.80 -14.06 1.96
N GLN A 117 6.72 -14.13 1.18
CA GLN A 117 6.52 -15.22 0.22
C GLN A 117 7.53 -15.11 -0.92
N HIS A 118 8.38 -16.12 -1.09
CA HIS A 118 9.17 -16.27 -2.30
C HIS A 118 8.33 -17.03 -3.33
N LEU A 119 7.99 -16.34 -4.42
CA LEU A 119 7.26 -16.96 -5.52
C LEU A 119 8.23 -17.60 -6.50
N ASP A 120 8.48 -18.89 -6.33
CA ASP A 120 9.25 -19.71 -7.26
C ASP A 120 8.40 -20.32 -8.39
N GLY A 121 7.14 -19.88 -8.52
CA GLY A 121 6.17 -20.41 -9.49
C GLY A 121 6.11 -19.66 -10.83
N PRO A 122 5.63 -20.30 -11.91
CA PRO A 122 5.51 -19.67 -13.22
C PRO A 122 4.54 -18.46 -13.19
N PRO A 123 4.85 -17.36 -13.90
CA PRO A 123 4.03 -16.17 -13.96
C PRO A 123 2.66 -16.47 -14.60
N GLY A 124 1.56 -16.33 -13.86
CA GLY A 124 0.24 -16.51 -14.50
C GLY A 124 -1.00 -16.66 -13.63
N THR A 125 -0.89 -16.78 -12.30
CA THR A 125 -2.09 -16.95 -11.47
C THR A 125 -2.84 -15.61 -11.29
N CYS A 126 -4.00 -15.48 -11.93
CA CYS A 126 -4.87 -14.29 -11.82
C CYS A 126 -5.25 -13.97 -10.35
N HIS A 127 -5.37 -15.01 -9.51
CA HIS A 127 -5.72 -14.89 -8.10
C HIS A 127 -4.70 -14.06 -7.30
N LEU A 128 -3.41 -14.32 -7.49
CA LEU A 128 -2.33 -13.61 -6.79
C LEU A 128 -2.32 -12.11 -7.13
N ALA A 129 -2.59 -11.75 -8.38
CA ALA A 129 -2.62 -10.35 -8.82
C ALA A 129 -3.74 -9.56 -8.11
N ASN A 130 -4.91 -10.16 -7.93
CA ASN A 130 -6.03 -9.51 -7.23
C ASN A 130 -5.73 -9.34 -5.74
N THR A 131 -5.15 -10.35 -5.09
CA THR A 131 -4.72 -10.25 -3.69
C THR A 131 -3.64 -9.20 -3.51
N LEU A 132 -2.64 -9.15 -4.41
CA LEU A 132 -1.59 -8.12 -4.41
C LEU A 132 -2.16 -6.72 -4.55
N LEU A 133 -3.08 -6.51 -5.49
CA LEU A 133 -3.71 -5.20 -5.67
C LEU A 133 -4.58 -4.81 -4.48
N GLY A 134 -5.36 -5.75 -3.93
CA GLY A 134 -6.20 -5.51 -2.74
C GLY A 134 -5.37 -5.19 -1.49
N ALA A 135 -4.28 -5.94 -1.27
CA ALA A 135 -3.34 -5.68 -0.19
C ALA A 135 -2.63 -4.33 -0.36
N LEU A 136 -2.19 -3.99 -1.58
CA LEU A 136 -1.55 -2.71 -1.86
C LEU A 136 -2.49 -1.53 -1.63
N GLU A 137 -3.74 -1.63 -2.08
CA GLU A 137 -4.74 -0.58 -1.90
C GLU A 137 -5.08 -0.36 -0.43
N LEU A 138 -5.24 -1.46 0.33
CA LEU A 138 -5.46 -1.38 1.78
C LEU A 138 -4.25 -0.78 2.50
N LEU A 139 -3.02 -1.17 2.12
CA LEU A 139 -1.80 -0.61 2.68
C LEU A 139 -1.67 0.90 2.39
N GLU A 140 -2.05 1.36 1.18
CA GLU A 140 -2.10 2.79 0.85
C GLU A 140 -3.06 3.56 1.76
N LEU A 141 -4.24 3.00 2.05
CA LEU A 141 -5.20 3.60 2.98
C LEU A 141 -4.69 3.60 4.42
N LEU A 142 -4.04 2.53 4.88
CA LEU A 142 -3.43 2.46 6.21
C LEU A 142 -2.35 3.53 6.37
N ILE A 143 -1.48 3.72 5.37
CA ILE A 143 -0.47 4.78 5.39
C ILE A 143 -1.13 6.16 5.33
N ALA A 144 -2.16 6.35 4.51
CA ALA A 144 -2.90 7.61 4.46
C ALA A 144 -3.53 7.95 5.81
N SER A 145 -4.05 6.93 6.51
CA SER A 145 -4.72 7.07 7.80
C SER A 145 -3.80 7.59 8.92
N ARG A 146 -2.49 7.39 8.77
CA ARG A 146 -1.44 7.85 9.69
C ARG A 146 -1.40 9.37 9.83
N THR A 147 -1.93 10.12 8.85
CA THR A 147 -1.98 11.58 8.91
C THR A 147 -3.03 12.11 9.90
N HIS A 148 -3.89 11.24 10.44
CA HIS A 148 -4.86 11.60 11.47
C HIS A 148 -4.24 11.54 12.88
N ARG A 149 -4.52 12.57 13.68
CA ARG A 149 -3.85 12.84 14.97
C ARG A 149 -3.78 11.59 15.85
N ASP A 150 -2.55 11.11 16.04
CA ASP A 150 -2.13 10.20 17.12
C ASP A 150 -2.43 8.70 16.93
N LEU A 151 -2.74 8.26 15.71
CA LEU A 151 -2.77 6.83 15.40
C LEU A 151 -1.37 6.35 14.99
N HIS A 152 -0.78 5.50 15.82
CA HIS A 152 0.54 4.91 15.62
C HIS A 152 0.49 3.39 15.62
N PHE A 153 -0.52 2.82 14.96
CA PHE A 153 -0.66 1.38 14.83
C PHE A 153 0.48 0.81 13.98
N THR A 154 0.93 -0.39 14.32
CA THR A 154 2.00 -1.07 13.58
C THR A 154 1.59 -1.30 12.13
N CYS A 155 0.31 -1.61 11.89
CA CYS A 155 -0.26 -1.83 10.56
C CYS A 155 -0.15 -0.61 9.63
N GLN A 156 -0.11 0.61 10.17
CA GLN A 156 0.09 1.84 9.40
C GLN A 156 1.56 2.06 9.02
N ARG A 157 2.48 1.34 9.69
CA ARG A 157 3.92 1.49 9.54
C ARG A 157 4.60 0.34 8.80
N ILE A 158 3.86 -0.69 8.38
CA ILE A 158 4.39 -1.92 7.76
C ILE A 158 5.39 -1.64 6.64
N LEU A 159 5.06 -0.76 5.69
CA LEU A 159 5.96 -0.40 4.59
C LEU A 159 7.31 0.12 5.11
N PHE A 160 7.29 0.93 6.16
CA PHE A 160 8.49 1.61 6.67
C PHE A 160 9.31 0.70 7.59
N LEU A 161 8.68 -0.27 8.25
CA LEU A 161 9.35 -1.25 9.09
C LEU A 161 10.07 -2.31 8.26
N LYS A 162 9.54 -2.69 7.09
CA LYS A 162 10.12 -3.70 6.20
C LYS A 162 10.10 -3.26 4.72
N PRO A 163 10.78 -2.16 4.37
CA PRO A 163 10.71 -1.60 3.03
C PRO A 163 11.28 -2.53 1.96
N SER A 164 12.33 -3.30 2.28
CA SER A 164 12.92 -4.26 1.34
C SER A 164 11.93 -5.33 0.89
N CYS A 165 11.18 -5.93 1.83
CA CYS A 165 10.18 -6.96 1.50
C CYS A 165 9.08 -6.43 0.55
N VAL A 166 8.69 -5.16 0.68
CA VAL A 166 7.70 -4.55 -0.22
C VAL A 166 8.31 -4.22 -1.59
N LEU A 167 9.58 -3.80 -1.61
CA LEU A 167 10.33 -3.54 -2.84
C LEU A 167 10.57 -4.82 -3.65
N ASP A 168 10.83 -5.94 -2.97
CA ASP A 168 11.08 -7.24 -3.59
C ASP A 168 9.92 -7.69 -4.49
N VAL A 169 8.67 -7.28 -4.19
CA VAL A 169 7.49 -7.57 -5.02
C VAL A 169 7.64 -7.06 -6.46
N ILE A 170 8.41 -5.99 -6.70
CA ILE A 170 8.69 -5.49 -8.05
C ILE A 170 9.49 -6.52 -8.86
N THR A 171 10.31 -7.33 -8.19
CA THR A 171 11.14 -8.37 -8.82
C THR A 171 10.36 -9.66 -9.09
N TRP A 172 9.24 -9.90 -8.38
CA TRP A 172 8.44 -11.12 -8.49
C TRP A 172 7.93 -11.40 -9.92
N PRO A 173 7.66 -12.66 -10.29
CA PRO A 173 7.12 -13.05 -11.59
C PRO A 173 5.61 -12.73 -11.71
N VAL A 174 5.23 -11.46 -11.50
CA VAL A 174 3.84 -10.97 -11.61
C VAL A 174 3.66 -10.09 -12.84
N GLN A 175 2.40 -9.88 -13.26
CA GLN A 175 2.14 -9.08 -14.46
C GLN A 175 2.68 -7.65 -14.31
N ALA A 176 3.18 -7.08 -15.41
CA ALA A 176 3.82 -5.75 -15.41
C ALA A 176 2.92 -4.65 -14.80
N PHE A 177 1.60 -4.71 -14.97
CA PHE A 177 0.70 -3.72 -14.37
C PHE A 177 0.70 -3.73 -12.84
N VAL A 178 0.93 -4.89 -12.20
CA VAL A 178 1.04 -5.00 -10.74
C VAL A 178 2.33 -4.31 -10.30
N LYS A 179 3.47 -4.64 -10.93
CA LYS A 179 4.77 -4.00 -10.67
C LYS A 179 4.67 -2.47 -10.80
N ARG A 180 4.00 -1.99 -11.85
CA ARG A 180 3.73 -0.56 -12.08
C ARG A 180 2.98 0.09 -10.93
N LYS A 181 1.96 -0.59 -10.37
CA LYS A 181 1.20 -0.09 -9.22
C LYS A 181 2.06 0.02 -7.97
N PHE A 182 2.95 -0.94 -7.71
CA PHE A 182 3.91 -0.87 -6.60
C PHE A 182 4.88 0.31 -6.73
N VAL A 183 5.44 0.56 -7.91
CA VAL A 183 6.32 1.73 -8.15
C VAL A 183 5.58 3.05 -7.88
N ILE A 184 4.35 3.17 -8.38
CA ILE A 184 3.53 4.38 -8.16
C ILE A 184 3.19 4.55 -6.67
N PHE A 185 2.84 3.46 -5.99
CA PHE A 185 2.56 3.44 -4.55
C PHE A 185 3.77 3.91 -3.73
N LEU A 186 4.95 3.33 -3.94
CA LEU A 186 6.18 3.72 -3.24
C LEU A 186 6.52 5.19 -3.48
N LYS A 187 6.36 5.66 -4.72
CA LYS A 187 6.53 7.07 -5.07
C LYS A 187 5.57 7.95 -4.27
N LYS A 188 4.30 7.58 -4.15
CA LYS A 188 3.32 8.33 -3.34
C LYS A 188 3.74 8.36 -1.87
N CYS A 189 4.17 7.25 -1.30
CA CYS A 189 4.64 7.18 0.08
C CYS A 189 5.84 8.10 0.32
N LEU A 190 6.88 8.06 -0.54
CA LEU A 190 8.05 8.94 -0.43
C LEU A 190 7.75 10.42 -0.63
N LEU A 191 6.71 10.74 -1.40
CA LEU A 191 6.25 12.13 -1.58
C LEU A 191 5.23 12.57 -0.53
N ARG A 192 4.92 11.73 0.47
CA ARG A 192 3.87 11.99 1.48
C ARG A 192 2.50 12.27 0.86
N LYS A 193 2.20 11.59 -0.25
CA LYS A 193 0.98 11.70 -1.07
C LYS A 193 0.16 10.40 -1.11
N ALA A 194 0.43 9.48 -0.18
CA ALA A 194 -0.36 8.25 -0.06
C ALA A 194 -1.82 8.61 0.27
N GLY A 195 -2.76 8.07 -0.51
CA GLY A 195 -4.19 8.33 -0.33
C GLY A 195 -4.72 9.65 -0.92
N GLU A 196 -3.87 10.48 -1.56
CA GLU A 196 -4.30 11.73 -2.22
C GLU A 196 -5.41 11.49 -3.25
N ASP A 197 -5.36 10.36 -3.97
CA ASP A 197 -6.39 9.95 -4.94
C ASP A 197 -7.59 9.22 -4.31
N LEU A 198 -7.42 8.69 -3.09
CA LEU A 198 -8.39 7.79 -2.45
C LEU A 198 -9.29 8.51 -1.44
N CYS A 199 -8.81 9.60 -0.87
CA CYS A 199 -9.50 10.40 0.14
C CYS A 199 -9.93 11.75 -0.48
N ARG A 200 -11.24 11.98 -0.67
CA ARG A 200 -11.75 13.31 -1.03
C ARG A 200 -11.78 14.18 0.22
N GLY A 201 -10.75 14.99 0.44
CA GLY A 201 -10.71 15.95 1.54
C GLY A 201 -9.47 16.83 1.47
N ALA A 202 -9.59 18.06 1.98
CA ALA A 202 -8.47 18.99 2.07
C ALA A 202 -7.32 18.33 2.86
N VAL A 203 -6.19 18.13 2.18
CA VAL A 203 -4.92 17.68 2.76
C VAL A 203 -4.66 18.52 4.00
N ALA A 204 -4.68 17.87 5.17
CA ALA A 204 -4.60 18.52 6.45
C ALA A 204 -3.25 19.25 6.59
N ALA A 205 -3.25 20.56 6.30
CA ALA A 205 -2.12 21.46 6.48
C ALA A 205 -1.77 21.72 7.97
N LEU A 206 -2.32 20.94 8.91
CA LEU A 206 -2.24 21.19 10.36
C LEU A 206 -2.13 19.90 11.20
N ALA A 207 -1.59 18.81 10.64
CA ALA A 207 -1.25 17.63 11.44
C ALA A 207 0.04 17.92 12.26
N PRO A 208 0.07 17.57 13.57
CA PRO A 208 1.29 17.67 14.36
C PRO A 208 2.39 16.77 13.77
N PRO A 209 3.69 17.10 13.99
CA PRO A 209 4.79 16.34 13.43
C PRO A 209 4.75 14.90 13.97
N ASP A 210 4.59 13.96 13.03
CA ASP A 210 4.67 12.54 13.31
C ASP A 210 6.11 12.17 13.69
N ARG A 211 6.27 11.74 14.95
CA ARG A 211 7.58 11.44 15.56
C ARG A 211 8.36 10.36 14.83
N HIS A 212 7.69 9.46 14.12
CA HIS A 212 8.33 8.36 13.42
C HIS A 212 8.57 8.65 11.95
N LEU A 213 7.96 9.69 11.39
CA LEU A 213 7.92 9.91 9.94
C LEU A 213 9.29 10.13 9.33
N GLU A 214 10.19 10.87 9.97
CA GLU A 214 11.52 11.12 9.41
C GLU A 214 12.37 9.83 9.33
N GLY A 215 12.40 9.06 10.42
CA GLY A 215 13.12 7.79 10.46
C GLY A 215 12.54 6.75 9.49
N ASP A 216 11.21 6.67 9.44
CA ASP A 216 10.47 5.78 8.53
C ASP A 216 10.76 6.11 7.05
N MET A 217 10.75 7.40 6.69
CA MET A 217 11.02 7.85 5.33
C MET A 217 12.49 7.61 4.94
N ALA A 218 13.42 7.78 5.88
CA ALA A 218 14.81 7.45 5.67
C ALA A 218 15.01 5.94 5.43
N ALA A 219 14.31 5.07 6.17
CA ALA A 219 14.39 3.62 5.97
C ALA A 219 13.91 3.21 4.57
N VAL A 220 12.79 3.79 4.09
CA VAL A 220 12.31 3.55 2.72
C VAL A 220 13.31 4.08 1.69
N ALA A 221 13.86 5.29 1.89
CA ALA A 221 14.83 5.87 0.99
C ALA A 221 16.11 5.01 0.87
N ASP A 222 16.66 4.56 1.99
CA ASP A 222 17.84 3.70 2.05
C ASP A 222 17.58 2.35 1.34
N ALA A 223 16.42 1.74 1.57
CA ALA A 223 16.03 0.49 0.91
C ALA A 223 15.84 0.64 -0.61
N VAL A 224 15.22 1.75 -1.06
CA VAL A 224 15.10 2.06 -2.50
C VAL A 224 16.47 2.19 -3.15
N LEU A 225 17.40 2.93 -2.53
CA LEU A 225 18.74 3.12 -3.09
C LEU A 225 19.50 1.79 -3.13
N HIS A 226 19.38 0.98 -2.08
CA HIS A 226 19.96 -0.36 -2.07
C HIS A 226 19.37 -1.25 -3.18
N ALA A 227 18.05 -1.23 -3.40
CA ALA A 227 17.43 -1.99 -4.48
C ALA A 227 17.88 -1.51 -5.88
N VAL A 228 18.09 -0.20 -6.05
CA VAL A 228 18.66 0.38 -7.29
C VAL A 228 20.08 -0.13 -7.52
N ASP A 229 20.91 -0.17 -6.48
CA ASP A 229 22.28 -0.73 -6.54
C ASP A 229 22.26 -2.22 -6.94
N LEU A 230 21.25 -2.97 -6.49
CA LEU A 230 21.01 -4.37 -6.90
C LEU A 230 20.39 -4.52 -8.30
N GLY A 231 20.13 -3.42 -9.01
CA GLY A 231 19.65 -3.45 -10.40
C GLY A 231 18.13 -3.39 -10.57
N LEU A 232 17.37 -2.91 -9.57
CA LEU A 232 15.90 -2.75 -9.65
C LEU A 232 15.45 -2.07 -10.96
N LEU A 233 16.15 -1.01 -11.38
CA LEU A 233 15.81 -0.28 -12.61
C LEU A 233 15.89 -1.15 -13.87
N ARG A 234 16.80 -2.13 -13.90
CA ARG A 234 16.96 -3.07 -15.03
C ARG A 234 15.79 -4.06 -15.11
N THR A 235 15.12 -4.33 -13.99
CA THR A 235 13.98 -5.26 -13.90
C THR A 235 12.63 -4.62 -14.25
N LEU A 236 12.56 -3.29 -14.31
CA LEU A 236 11.33 -2.57 -14.61
C LEU A 236 10.99 -2.70 -16.08
N SER A 237 9.86 -3.35 -16.39
CA SER A 237 9.32 -3.36 -17.75
C SER A 237 8.73 -1.98 -18.06
N VAL A 238 9.40 -1.25 -18.96
CA VAL A 238 8.98 0.08 -19.44
C VAL A 238 8.06 -0.04 -20.66
N ARG A 239 7.59 -1.23 -21.02
CA ARG A 239 6.74 -1.39 -22.22
C ARG A 239 5.33 -0.85 -21.92
N GLY A 240 5.01 0.29 -22.49
CA GLY A 240 3.67 0.90 -22.41
C GLY A 240 2.65 0.08 -23.20
N LYS A 241 1.36 0.35 -22.98
CA LYS A 241 0.35 -0.01 -23.99
C LYS A 241 0.42 1.02 -25.11
N PRO A 242 0.18 0.65 -26.38
CA PRO A 242 0.01 1.64 -27.44
C PRO A 242 -1.10 2.63 -27.04
N SER A 243 -0.76 3.91 -26.96
CA SER A 243 -1.72 4.96 -26.63
C SER A 243 -2.64 5.19 -27.82
N CYS A 244 -3.81 4.57 -27.83
CA CYS A 244 -4.84 4.85 -28.81
C CYS A 244 -5.67 6.04 -28.28
N PHE A 245 -5.24 7.26 -28.62
CA PHE A 245 -6.15 8.40 -28.51
C PHE A 245 -7.24 8.21 -29.58
N ALA A 246 -8.51 8.38 -29.21
CA ALA A 246 -9.70 8.28 -30.06
C ALA A 246 -10.38 6.90 -30.26
N GLY A 247 -10.12 5.89 -29.44
CA GLY A 247 -10.99 4.68 -29.38
C GLY A 247 -11.11 3.89 -30.69
N GLY A 248 -10.21 4.13 -31.65
CA GLY A 248 -10.17 3.37 -32.90
C GLY A 248 -9.70 1.96 -32.63
N GLU A 249 -10.49 0.97 -33.04
CA GLU A 249 -10.05 -0.42 -33.11
C GLU A 249 -8.74 -0.47 -33.90
N VAL A 250 -7.71 -1.04 -33.28
CA VAL A 250 -6.43 -1.27 -33.94
C VAL A 250 -6.70 -2.25 -35.08
N GLN A 251 -6.56 -1.80 -36.33
CA GLN A 251 -6.68 -2.69 -37.48
C GLN A 251 -5.71 -3.87 -37.30
N PRO A 252 -6.18 -5.12 -37.46
CA PRO A 252 -5.31 -6.28 -37.40
C PRO A 252 -4.30 -6.19 -38.55
N GLY A 253 -3.02 -5.98 -38.21
CA GLY A 253 -1.92 -5.83 -39.18
C GLY A 253 -1.05 -4.58 -39.01
N CYS A 254 -1.48 -3.59 -38.22
CA CYS A 254 -0.68 -2.39 -37.92
C CYS A 254 -0.35 -2.30 -36.41
N GLU A 255 0.32 -3.34 -35.90
CA GLU A 255 0.83 -3.32 -34.52
C GLU A 255 2.02 -2.35 -34.44
N ARG A 256 1.77 -1.10 -34.04
CA ARG A 256 2.87 -0.23 -33.61
C ARG A 256 3.56 -0.90 -32.42
N PRO A 257 4.90 -1.00 -32.41
CA PRO A 257 5.61 -1.48 -31.24
C PRO A 257 5.20 -0.62 -30.05
N PRO A 258 4.87 -1.22 -28.90
CA PRO A 258 4.39 -0.46 -27.77
C PRO A 258 5.49 0.49 -27.30
N GLY A 259 5.20 1.78 -27.31
CA GLY A 259 6.12 2.84 -26.87
C GLY A 259 6.44 2.74 -25.38
N PRO A 260 7.48 3.44 -24.91
CA PRO A 260 7.87 3.44 -23.51
C PRO A 260 6.79 4.04 -22.59
N ASP A 261 6.60 3.44 -21.42
CA ASP A 261 5.71 3.90 -20.37
C ASP A 261 6.36 5.07 -19.62
N HIS A 262 6.21 6.27 -20.17
CA HIS A 262 6.77 7.49 -19.60
C HIS A 262 6.25 7.79 -18.19
N VAL A 263 5.07 7.29 -17.81
CA VAL A 263 4.51 7.48 -16.45
C VAL A 263 5.37 6.72 -15.44
N ILE A 264 5.77 5.49 -15.78
CA ILE A 264 6.57 4.64 -14.91
C ILE A 264 8.02 5.07 -14.86
N LEU A 265 8.59 5.48 -16.00
CA LEU A 265 9.92 6.09 -16.00
C LEU A 265 9.97 7.30 -15.08
N ARG A 266 9.03 8.24 -15.24
CA ARG A 266 8.95 9.43 -14.38
C ARG A 266 8.73 9.06 -12.91
N ALA A 267 7.90 8.06 -12.63
CA ALA A 267 7.66 7.60 -11.27
C ALA A 267 8.92 7.00 -10.64
N ALA A 268 9.65 6.15 -11.37
CA ALA A 268 10.90 5.55 -10.93
C ALA A 268 12.00 6.61 -10.74
N SER A 269 12.16 7.55 -11.68
CA SER A 269 13.12 8.66 -11.53
C SER A 269 12.82 9.51 -10.29
N LEU A 270 11.55 9.87 -10.06
CA LEU A 270 11.16 10.61 -8.85
C LEU A 270 11.40 9.81 -7.57
N LEU A 271 11.16 8.49 -7.60
CA LEU A 271 11.45 7.60 -6.48
C LEU A 271 12.94 7.68 -6.10
N VAL A 272 13.84 7.54 -7.09
CA VAL A 272 15.29 7.57 -6.85
C VAL A 272 15.77 8.95 -6.42
N ILE A 273 15.36 10.01 -7.13
CA ILE A 273 15.76 11.39 -6.80
C ILE A 273 15.31 11.76 -5.39
N LYS A 274 14.07 11.41 -5.00
CA LYS A 274 13.57 11.73 -3.66
C LYS A 274 14.30 10.94 -2.58
N SER A 275 14.63 9.68 -2.82
CA SER A 275 15.45 8.90 -1.89
C SER A 275 16.85 9.48 -1.70
N LEU A 276 17.49 9.93 -2.79
CA LEU A 276 18.77 10.63 -2.72
C LEU A 276 18.65 11.93 -1.91
N GLU A 277 17.63 12.75 -2.16
CA GLU A 277 17.37 13.98 -1.41
C GLU A 277 17.27 13.73 0.10
N ILE A 278 16.49 12.72 0.51
CA ILE A 278 16.32 12.33 1.93
C ILE A 278 17.66 11.88 2.51
N LYS A 279 18.43 11.06 1.78
CA LYS A 279 19.76 10.59 2.23
C LYS A 279 20.74 11.75 2.40
N PHE A 280 20.77 12.71 1.46
CA PHE A 280 21.61 13.89 1.56
C PHE A 280 21.23 14.79 2.74
N GLN A 281 19.93 15.02 2.97
CA GLN A 281 19.43 15.79 4.13
C GLN A 281 19.86 15.16 5.46
N LYS A 282 19.76 13.84 5.58
CA LYS A 282 20.22 13.09 6.76
C LYS A 282 21.72 13.21 6.97
N CYS A 283 22.53 13.12 5.90
CA CYS A 283 23.98 13.30 5.98
C CYS A 283 24.39 14.73 6.38
N ALA A 284 23.68 15.76 5.87
CA ALA A 284 23.93 17.14 6.24
C ALA A 284 23.64 17.39 7.73
N SER A 285 22.49 16.93 8.22
CA SER A 285 22.12 17.01 9.64
C SER A 285 23.10 16.24 10.54
N ALA A 286 23.58 15.07 10.11
CA ALA A 286 24.58 14.31 10.87
C ALA A 286 25.95 15.01 10.93
N LYS A 287 26.35 15.74 9.87
CA LYS A 287 27.58 16.55 9.85
C LYS A 287 27.45 17.81 10.70
N GLU A 288 26.28 18.41 10.80
CA GLU A 288 26.02 19.54 11.69
C GLU A 288 26.02 19.13 13.17
N MET A 289 25.49 17.94 13.50
CA MET A 289 25.54 17.41 14.88
C MET A 289 26.92 16.87 15.27
N ARG A 290 27.71 16.38 14.32
CA ARG A 290 29.12 15.98 14.52
C ARG A 290 30.03 17.16 14.16
N GLY A 291 30.05 18.19 14.99
CA GLY A 291 30.95 19.33 14.81
C GLY A 291 32.38 18.86 14.47
N ASN A 292 32.89 19.32 13.31
CA ASN A 292 34.28 19.24 12.85
C ASN A 292 35.13 18.08 13.43
N SER A 293 34.86 16.84 13.00
CA SER A 293 35.89 15.80 13.00
C SER A 293 35.78 14.95 11.75
N SER A 294 36.84 14.97 10.96
CA SER A 294 37.01 14.21 9.73
C SER A 294 37.21 12.73 10.06
N ASP A 295 36.11 11.97 10.07
CA ASP A 295 36.13 10.51 10.04
C ASP A 295 36.18 10.01 8.57
N PRO A 296 37.18 9.20 8.17
CA PRO A 296 37.35 8.73 6.79
C PRO A 296 36.35 7.65 6.35
N ASN A 297 35.41 7.22 7.21
CA ASN A 297 34.40 6.20 6.89
C ASN A 297 33.04 6.78 6.44
N SER A 298 32.97 8.08 6.15
CA SER A 298 31.84 8.66 5.40
C SER A 298 31.89 8.19 3.95
N PHE A 299 31.37 6.99 3.69
CA PHE A 299 31.15 6.43 2.36
C PHE A 299 30.08 7.27 1.62
N CYS A 300 30.48 8.45 1.15
CA CYS A 300 29.72 9.25 0.21
C CYS A 300 29.87 8.60 -1.17
N ILE A 301 28.72 8.13 -1.67
CA ILE A 301 28.24 7.67 -2.99
C ILE A 301 28.96 8.18 -4.27
N SER A 302 30.25 8.51 -4.26
CA SER A 302 30.99 8.80 -5.50
C SER A 302 31.15 7.56 -6.39
N ASN A 303 31.07 6.33 -5.84
CA ASN A 303 31.25 5.11 -6.64
C ASN A 303 30.00 4.68 -7.42
N THR A 304 28.78 5.05 -7.01
CA THR A 304 27.56 4.60 -7.70
C THR A 304 27.33 5.36 -9.01
N ILE A 305 27.70 6.65 -9.07
CA ILE A 305 27.58 7.45 -10.30
C ILE A 305 28.71 7.09 -11.28
N HIS A 306 29.90 6.75 -10.80
CA HIS A 306 31.03 6.40 -11.66
C HIS A 306 30.83 5.06 -12.39
N ASN A 307 30.14 4.10 -11.78
CA ASN A 307 29.87 2.81 -12.42
C ASN A 307 28.82 2.87 -13.54
N TYR A 308 27.95 3.88 -13.58
CA TYR A 308 27.01 4.07 -14.69
C TYR A 308 27.57 4.90 -15.85
N GLN A 309 28.71 5.60 -15.67
CA GLN A 309 29.37 6.33 -16.76
C GLN A 309 30.46 5.54 -17.49
N ILE A 310 30.89 4.39 -16.97
CA ILE A 310 31.97 3.58 -17.58
C ILE A 310 31.43 2.38 -18.39
N SER A 311 30.13 2.07 -18.32
CA SER A 311 29.53 0.93 -19.06
C SER A 311 28.78 1.30 -20.35
N GLU A 312 28.87 2.55 -20.81
CA GLU A 312 28.36 3.00 -22.13
C GLU A 312 29.48 3.47 -23.11
N LEU A 313 30.73 3.07 -22.87
CA LEU A 313 31.86 3.43 -23.76
C LEU A 313 32.81 2.27 -24.13
N GLU A 314 32.34 1.02 -24.04
CA GLU A 314 32.95 -0.13 -24.74
C GLU A 314 31.90 -0.97 -25.47
#